data_AF-A0A940KRY6-F1
#
_entry.id   AF-A0A940KRY6-F1
#
_cell.length_a   1.000
_cell.length_b   1.000
_cell.length_c   1.000
_cell.angle_alpha   90.00
_cell.angle_beta   90.00
_cell.angle_gamma   90.00
#
_symmetry.space_group_name_H-M   'P 1'
#
loop_
_entity.id
_entity.type
_entity.pdbx_description
1 polymer ?
#
loop_
_entity_poly.entity_id
_entity_poly.type
_entity_poly.pdbx_seq_one_letter_code
_entity_poly.pdbx_strand_id
1 'polypeptide(L)'
;MLKELSLTVFTSKMSRFVLIAGTMISGVLPAYGQKTTLTMPLGKNSRLIYDLERGSYTMICSGRQLFSKAYAAWTAGTTSCDTRLAGKVTYSSKDTITPFGKATMYRLKFAGDAAVSQLFYVFKSQNYFLTQIRLQSPDGASDYIAPLITDDLSMQGNADSRALYVPFDNDMWARYNAMPLAQADFKSSELTAIYNADNNTGFVTGSLDQTEWKTGIAIKATNANSSGVKLFAGFTDSTITHDRIAHGKVQPVNGVINS
;
A
#
# COMPACT_ATOMS: atom_id res chain seq x y z
N MET A 1 1.96 40.84 23.35
CA MET A 1 0.68 41.56 23.20
C MET A 1 -0.37 40.51 22.88
N LEU A 2 -1.34 40.36 23.79
CA LEU A 2 -2.37 39.32 23.82
C LEU A 2 -3.65 39.80 23.11
N LYS A 3 -4.38 38.82 22.53
CA LYS A 3 -5.84 38.80 22.17
C LYS A 3 -6.22 39.66 20.95
N GLU A 4 -7.04 39.15 20.03
CA GLU A 4 -8.45 38.77 20.25
C GLU A 4 -8.83 37.31 19.91
N LEU A 5 -9.66 36.74 20.80
CA LEU A 5 -10.55 35.61 20.56
C LEU A 5 -11.87 36.16 20.00
N SER A 6 -12.55 35.40 19.14
CA SER A 6 -14.00 35.47 19.02
C SER A 6 -14.62 34.09 19.25
N LEU A 7 -15.56 34.06 20.18
CA LEU A 7 -16.31 32.93 20.71
C LEU A 7 -17.77 33.15 20.27
N THR A 8 -18.37 32.19 19.58
CA THR A 8 -19.83 32.16 19.39
C THR A 8 -20.36 30.89 20.05
N VAL A 9 -21.00 31.07 21.20
CA VAL A 9 -21.82 30.06 21.89
C VAL A 9 -23.28 30.38 21.61
N PHE A 10 -24.06 29.42 21.12
CA PHE A 10 -25.50 29.41 21.31
C PHE A 10 -25.86 28.35 22.34
N THR A 11 -26.37 28.80 23.49
CA THR A 11 -27.05 27.95 24.47
C THR A 11 -28.55 27.95 24.19
N SER A 12 -29.20 26.78 24.17
CA SER A 12 -30.44 26.60 24.94
C SER A 12 -30.66 25.13 25.28
N LYS A 13 -30.81 24.84 26.58
CA LYS A 13 -31.50 23.65 27.08
C LYS A 13 -32.99 23.96 27.03
N MET A 14 -33.77 23.15 26.33
CA MET A 14 -35.17 22.92 26.70
C MET A 14 -35.55 21.48 26.35
N SER A 15 -35.82 20.71 27.40
CA SER A 15 -36.58 19.47 27.31
C SER A 15 -38.02 19.83 26.98
N ARG A 16 -38.53 19.38 25.82
CA ARG A 16 -39.96 19.24 25.54
C ARG A 16 -40.19 18.00 24.69
N PHE A 17 -40.91 17.05 25.26
CA PHE A 17 -41.54 15.94 24.55
C PHE A 17 -42.47 16.49 23.46
N VAL A 18 -42.34 15.96 22.24
CA VAL A 18 -43.39 16.00 21.24
C VAL A 18 -43.62 14.55 20.82
N LEU A 19 -44.67 13.96 21.39
CA LEU A 19 -45.28 12.72 20.92
C LEU A 19 -46.14 13.09 19.71
N ILE A 20 -45.70 12.72 18.50
CA ILE A 20 -46.60 12.65 17.33
C ILE A 20 -46.86 11.18 17.11
N ALA A 21 -48.05 10.73 17.52
CA ALA A 21 -48.61 9.48 17.06
C ALA A 21 -48.88 9.60 15.56
N GLY A 22 -48.33 8.68 14.78
CA GLY A 22 -48.50 8.65 13.33
C GLY A 22 -47.98 7.36 12.73
N THR A 23 -48.85 6.36 12.71
CA THR A 23 -48.87 5.18 11.82
C THR A 23 -47.58 4.37 11.69
N MET A 24 -47.56 3.19 12.32
CA MET A 24 -46.60 2.12 12.07
C MET A 24 -46.64 1.72 10.59
N ILE A 25 -45.77 2.32 9.78
CA ILE A 25 -45.31 1.68 8.55
C ILE A 25 -44.18 0.76 9.01
N SER A 26 -44.43 -0.54 8.97
CA SER A 26 -43.43 -1.60 9.03
C SER A 26 -42.50 -1.49 7.81
N GLY A 27 -41.65 -0.48 7.82
CA GLY A 27 -40.49 -0.41 6.95
C GLY A 27 -39.48 -1.40 7.48
N VAL A 28 -39.28 -2.49 6.76
CA VAL A 28 -38.04 -3.27 6.87
C VAL A 28 -36.91 -2.28 6.65
N LEU A 29 -36.19 -1.92 7.73
CA LEU A 29 -34.90 -1.24 7.58
C LEU A 29 -34.08 -2.15 6.65
N PRO A 30 -33.58 -1.66 5.50
CA PRO A 30 -32.68 -2.46 4.70
C PRO A 30 -31.54 -2.85 5.63
N ALA A 31 -31.28 -4.16 5.73
CA ALA A 31 -30.11 -4.68 6.44
C ALA A 31 -28.93 -3.82 6.00
N TYR A 32 -28.27 -3.16 6.97
CA TYR A 32 -27.10 -2.34 6.71
C TYR A 32 -26.04 -3.29 6.17
N GLY A 33 -25.98 -3.43 4.84
CA GLY A 33 -25.07 -4.32 4.16
C GLY A 33 -23.67 -3.94 4.61
N GLN A 34 -22.98 -4.86 5.25
CA GLN A 34 -21.62 -4.61 5.69
C GLN A 34 -20.81 -4.23 4.45
N LYS A 35 -20.27 -3.01 4.42
CA LYS A 35 -19.51 -2.53 3.28
C LYS A 35 -18.34 -3.50 3.06
N THR A 36 -18.35 -4.22 1.95
CA THR A 36 -17.33 -5.24 1.62
C THR A 36 -16.07 -4.63 1.02
N THR A 37 -16.10 -3.35 0.68
CA THR A 37 -14.98 -2.63 0.07
C THR A 37 -14.69 -1.28 0.73
N LEU A 38 -13.42 -0.92 0.79
CA LEU A 38 -12.94 0.41 1.17
C LEU A 38 -12.37 1.11 -0.07
N THR A 39 -12.89 2.29 -0.39
CA THR A 39 -12.34 3.15 -1.45
C THR A 39 -11.51 4.26 -0.85
N MET A 40 -10.25 4.39 -1.27
CA MET A 40 -9.32 5.44 -0.85
C MET A 40 -9.01 6.34 -2.06
N PRO A 41 -9.52 7.58 -2.11
CA PRO A 41 -9.37 8.47 -3.28
C PRO A 41 -7.95 9.05 -3.39
N LEU A 42 -7.47 9.17 -4.64
CA LEU A 42 -6.16 9.68 -5.02
C LEU A 42 -6.32 10.68 -6.17
N GLY A 43 -5.78 11.88 -6.02
CA GLY A 43 -5.91 12.94 -7.02
C GLY A 43 -7.36 13.16 -7.45
N LYS A 44 -7.57 13.45 -8.75
CA LYS A 44 -8.91 13.72 -9.29
C LYS A 44 -9.68 12.45 -9.69
N ASN A 45 -9.00 11.52 -10.38
CA ASN A 45 -9.64 10.37 -11.05
C ASN A 45 -8.98 9.02 -10.70
N SER A 46 -8.24 8.95 -9.60
CA SER A 46 -7.53 7.75 -9.16
C SER A 46 -8.05 7.29 -7.80
N ARG A 47 -7.93 5.99 -7.51
CA ARG A 47 -8.37 5.41 -6.24
C ARG A 47 -7.79 4.02 -6.03
N LEU A 48 -7.57 3.69 -4.76
CA LEU A 48 -7.42 2.31 -4.32
C LEU A 48 -8.78 1.78 -3.91
N ILE A 49 -9.07 0.52 -4.24
CA ILE A 49 -10.26 -0.20 -3.83
C ILE A 49 -9.80 -1.47 -3.12
N TYR A 50 -10.00 -1.51 -1.81
CA TYR A 50 -9.60 -2.64 -0.96
C TYR A 50 -10.81 -3.54 -0.69
N ASP A 51 -10.68 -4.83 -0.99
CA ASP A 51 -11.66 -5.88 -0.67
C ASP A 51 -11.46 -6.33 0.78
N LEU A 52 -12.40 -5.96 1.65
CA LEU A 52 -12.31 -6.18 3.09
C LEU A 52 -12.57 -7.64 3.48
N GLU A 53 -13.09 -8.46 2.57
CA GLU A 53 -13.29 -9.89 2.79
C GLU A 53 -12.10 -10.71 2.27
N ARG A 54 -11.47 -10.28 1.17
CA ARG A 54 -10.37 -11.01 0.53
C ARG A 54 -8.97 -10.53 0.88
N GLY A 55 -8.82 -9.40 1.58
CA GLY A 55 -7.50 -8.89 1.96
C GLY A 55 -6.62 -8.48 0.78
N SER A 56 -7.23 -8.06 -0.33
CA SER A 56 -6.52 -7.60 -1.53
C SER A 56 -7.09 -6.29 -2.06
N TYR A 57 -6.35 -5.58 -2.91
CA TYR A 57 -6.75 -4.29 -3.42
C TYR A 57 -6.37 -4.05 -4.88
N THR A 58 -7.10 -3.12 -5.50
CA THR A 58 -6.94 -2.71 -6.89
C THR A 58 -6.64 -1.23 -6.93
N MET A 59 -5.69 -0.82 -7.78
CA MET A 59 -5.43 0.57 -8.10
C MET A 59 -6.06 0.93 -9.43
N ILE A 60 -6.92 1.95 -9.40
CA ILE A 60 -7.43 2.62 -10.59
C ILE A 60 -6.69 3.95 -10.72
N CYS A 61 -5.98 4.14 -11.83
CA CYS A 61 -5.28 5.37 -12.16
C CYS A 61 -5.96 6.04 -13.36
N SER A 62 -6.39 7.30 -13.22
CA SER A 62 -7.09 8.04 -14.29
C SER A 62 -8.26 7.27 -14.93
N GLY A 63 -9.05 6.57 -14.10
CA GLY A 63 -10.20 5.78 -14.54
C GLY A 63 -9.88 4.40 -15.13
N ARG A 64 -8.62 4.00 -15.25
CA ARG A 64 -8.20 2.68 -15.76
C ARG A 64 -7.51 1.86 -14.68
N GLN A 65 -7.67 0.54 -14.72
CA GLN A 65 -6.96 -0.34 -13.80
C GLN A 65 -5.46 -0.32 -14.10
N LEU A 66 -4.66 0.01 -13.09
CA LEU A 66 -3.20 -0.07 -13.14
C LEU A 66 -2.71 -1.44 -12.64
N PHE A 67 -3.25 -1.89 -11.50
CA PHE A 67 -3.04 -3.25 -11.02
C PHE A 67 -4.26 -3.74 -10.24
N SER A 68 -4.43 -5.07 -10.16
CA SER A 68 -5.46 -5.69 -9.32
C SER A 68 -4.90 -6.78 -8.40
N LYS A 69 -5.76 -7.23 -7.47
CA LYS A 69 -5.46 -8.33 -6.53
C LYS A 69 -4.14 -8.14 -5.78
N ALA A 70 -3.73 -6.89 -5.58
CA ALA A 70 -2.54 -6.58 -4.82
C ALA A 70 -2.75 -6.97 -3.36
N TYR A 71 -1.74 -7.56 -2.74
CA TYR A 71 -1.80 -7.99 -1.35
C TYR A 71 -0.46 -7.73 -0.67
N ALA A 72 -0.40 -7.85 0.65
CA ALA A 72 0.86 -7.74 1.38
C ALA A 72 1.22 -9.07 2.04
N ALA A 73 2.51 -9.29 2.26
CA ALA A 73 3.04 -10.49 2.90
C ALA A 73 4.15 -10.13 3.90
N TRP A 74 4.37 -11.00 4.88
CA TRP A 74 5.42 -10.84 5.89
C TRP A 74 5.82 -12.19 6.45
N THR A 75 6.97 -12.24 7.11
CA THR A 75 7.40 -13.37 7.94
C THR A 75 7.13 -13.09 9.40
N ALA A 76 6.51 -14.04 10.09
CA ALA A 76 6.38 -14.04 11.54
C ALA A 76 7.16 -15.25 12.11
N GLY A 77 8.37 -15.00 12.61
CA GLY A 77 9.27 -16.07 13.04
C GLY A 77 9.81 -16.87 11.86
N THR A 78 9.22 -18.04 11.59
CA THR A 78 9.52 -18.91 10.43
C THR A 78 8.32 -19.10 9.51
N THR A 79 7.17 -18.50 9.85
CA THR A 79 5.91 -18.66 9.12
C THR A 79 5.75 -17.52 8.13
N SER A 80 5.45 -17.85 6.88
CA SER A 80 5.05 -16.88 5.86
C SER A 80 3.56 -16.58 5.97
N CYS A 81 3.22 -15.31 6.07
CA CYS A 81 1.86 -14.81 6.20
C CYS A 81 1.52 -13.85 5.05
N ASP A 82 0.24 -13.75 4.69
CA ASP A 82 -0.22 -12.75 3.73
C ASP A 82 -1.65 -12.27 4.03
N THR A 83 -1.99 -11.07 3.55
CA THR A 83 -3.25 -10.41 3.88
C THR A 83 -4.49 -11.15 3.38
N ARG A 84 -4.38 -12.02 2.37
CA ARG A 84 -5.51 -12.80 1.84
C ARG A 84 -5.88 -13.97 2.73
N LEU A 85 -4.93 -14.42 3.56
CA LEU A 85 -5.10 -15.48 4.55
C LEU A 85 -5.35 -14.93 5.96
N ALA A 86 -5.19 -13.62 6.16
CA ALA A 86 -5.32 -12.97 7.47
C ALA A 86 -6.79 -12.67 7.87
N GLY A 87 -7.76 -13.26 7.18
CA GLY A 87 -9.19 -13.12 7.48
C GLY A 87 -9.77 -11.73 7.22
N LYS A 88 -10.96 -11.49 7.78
CA LYS A 88 -11.73 -10.26 7.56
C LYS A 88 -10.98 -9.01 8.00
N VAL A 89 -11.11 -7.95 7.21
CA VAL A 89 -10.42 -6.68 7.41
C VAL A 89 -11.35 -5.63 8.00
N THR A 90 -10.88 -4.97 9.05
CA THR A 90 -11.48 -3.74 9.58
C THR A 90 -10.56 -2.56 9.29
N TYR A 91 -11.10 -1.34 9.26
CA TYR A 91 -10.29 -0.16 9.00
C TYR A 91 -10.69 1.04 9.87
N SER A 92 -9.75 1.96 10.00
CA SER A 92 -9.95 3.30 10.55
C SER A 92 -9.21 4.31 9.68
N SER A 93 -9.65 5.56 9.67
CA SER A 93 -8.97 6.64 8.94
C SER A 93 -8.82 7.88 9.80
N LYS A 94 -7.72 8.61 9.60
CA LYS A 94 -7.53 9.96 10.17
C LYS A 94 -6.71 10.82 9.23
N ASP A 95 -6.96 12.13 9.25
CA ASP A 95 -6.09 13.08 8.58
C ASP A 95 -4.76 13.21 9.36
N THR A 96 -3.67 13.38 8.62
CA THR A 96 -2.30 13.46 9.16
C THR A 96 -1.43 14.36 8.29
N ILE A 97 -0.28 14.75 8.83
CA ILE A 97 0.79 15.44 8.09
C ILE A 97 1.96 14.46 7.97
N THR A 98 2.54 14.38 6.77
CA THR A 98 3.75 13.61 6.46
C THR A 98 4.81 14.56 5.90
N PRO A 99 6.09 14.15 5.75
CA PRO A 99 7.09 14.93 5.02
C PRO A 99 6.67 15.30 3.58
N PHE A 100 5.74 14.53 2.99
CA PHE A 100 5.20 14.74 1.64
C PHE A 100 3.90 15.57 1.61
N GLY A 101 3.51 16.14 2.75
CA GLY A 101 2.31 16.99 2.88
C GLY A 101 1.15 16.32 3.60
N LYS A 102 -0.04 16.94 3.49
CA LYS A 102 -1.28 16.50 4.14
C LYS A 102 -1.80 15.22 3.47
N ALA A 103 -2.04 14.19 4.28
CA ALA A 103 -2.55 12.90 3.84
C ALA A 103 -3.73 12.47 4.70
N THR A 104 -4.56 11.57 4.18
CA THR A 104 -5.44 10.74 5.01
C THR A 104 -4.77 9.39 5.19
N MET A 105 -4.50 9.01 6.43
CA MET A 105 -3.94 7.70 6.77
C MET A 105 -5.09 6.73 7.03
N TYR A 106 -5.16 5.67 6.23
CA TYR A 106 -6.01 4.51 6.46
C TYR A 106 -5.19 3.43 7.14
N ARG A 107 -5.71 2.88 8.25
CA ARG A 107 -5.14 1.73 8.95
C ARG A 107 -6.09 0.57 8.82
N LEU A 108 -5.62 -0.50 8.18
CA LEU A 108 -6.34 -1.76 8.03
C LEU A 108 -5.80 -2.75 9.07
N LYS A 109 -6.70 -3.50 9.70
CA LYS A 109 -6.41 -4.54 10.69
C LYS A 109 -7.07 -5.84 10.28
N PHE A 110 -6.41 -6.95 10.56
CA PHE A 110 -6.78 -8.27 10.09
C PHE A 110 -7.28 -9.13 11.26
N ALA A 111 -8.42 -9.81 11.09
CA ALA A 111 -9.00 -10.63 12.16
C ALA A 111 -8.15 -11.86 12.51
N GLY A 112 -7.44 -12.42 11.53
CA GLY A 112 -6.55 -13.56 11.69
C GLY A 112 -5.16 -13.19 12.24
N ASP A 113 -4.81 -11.90 12.27
CA ASP A 113 -3.56 -11.43 12.84
C ASP A 113 -3.68 -9.99 13.36
N ALA A 114 -3.99 -9.85 14.66
CA ALA A 114 -4.19 -8.56 15.31
C ALA A 114 -2.89 -7.76 15.50
N ALA A 115 -1.72 -8.41 15.39
CA ALA A 115 -0.42 -7.76 15.48
C ALA A 115 -0.10 -6.99 14.20
N VAL A 116 -0.79 -7.27 13.09
CA VAL A 116 -0.46 -6.69 11.79
C VAL A 116 -1.44 -5.60 11.40
N SER A 117 -0.88 -4.52 10.86
CA SER A 117 -1.67 -3.51 10.18
C SER A 117 -1.02 -3.11 8.87
N GLN A 118 -1.84 -2.96 7.83
CA GLN A 118 -1.42 -2.31 6.60
C GLN A 118 -1.87 -0.85 6.65
N LEU A 119 -0.93 0.05 6.39
CA LEU A 119 -1.18 1.47 6.36
C LEU A 119 -1.17 1.95 4.91
N PHE A 120 -2.10 2.85 4.59
CA PHE A 120 -2.10 3.61 3.34
C PHE A 120 -2.16 5.09 3.67
N TYR A 121 -1.25 5.87 3.11
CA TYR A 121 -1.27 7.33 3.16
C TYR A 121 -1.66 7.83 1.79
N VAL A 122 -2.86 8.41 1.68
CA VAL A 122 -3.38 8.93 0.41
C VAL A 122 -3.43 10.45 0.43
N PHE A 123 -3.07 11.05 -0.70
CA PHE A 123 -2.96 12.49 -0.88
C PHE A 123 -4.07 12.93 -1.85
N LYS A 124 -5.08 13.64 -1.35
CA LYS A 124 -6.29 14.00 -2.13
C LYS A 124 -5.98 14.73 -3.44
N SER A 125 -4.85 15.43 -3.52
CA SER A 125 -4.45 16.20 -4.70
C SER A 125 -3.33 15.56 -5.52
N GLN A 126 -2.86 14.36 -5.17
CA GLN A 126 -1.75 13.68 -5.84
C GLN A 126 -2.13 12.27 -6.30
N ASN A 127 -1.54 11.81 -7.41
CA ASN A 127 -1.78 10.47 -7.97
C ASN A 127 -0.81 9.40 -7.44
N TYR A 128 -0.24 9.61 -6.25
CA TYR A 128 0.61 8.64 -5.55
C TYR A 128 0.08 8.37 -4.14
N PHE A 129 0.45 7.22 -3.59
CA PHE A 129 0.16 6.83 -2.22
C PHE A 129 1.42 6.22 -1.59
N LEU A 130 1.47 6.23 -0.27
CA LEU A 130 2.46 5.45 0.47
C LEU A 130 1.76 4.26 1.10
N THR A 131 2.44 3.12 1.17
CA THR A 131 1.96 1.97 1.93
C THR A 131 3.11 1.34 2.69
N GLN A 132 2.77 0.81 3.87
CA GLN A 132 3.70 0.06 4.70
C GLN A 132 2.92 -1.00 5.47
N ILE A 133 3.62 -2.06 5.84
CA ILE A 133 3.16 -3.02 6.83
C ILE A 133 3.81 -2.66 8.16
N ARG A 134 2.97 -2.65 9.20
CA ARG A 134 3.38 -2.43 10.57
C ARG A 134 3.08 -3.69 11.37
N LEU A 135 4.14 -4.38 11.79
CA LEU A 135 4.08 -5.56 12.64
C LEU A 135 4.28 -5.13 14.10
N GLN A 136 3.30 -5.40 14.96
CA GLN A 136 3.40 -5.24 16.40
C GLN A 136 3.91 -6.55 16.99
N SER A 137 5.21 -6.61 17.22
CA SER A 137 5.85 -7.82 17.73
C SER A 137 6.78 -7.40 18.85
N PRO A 138 6.34 -7.47 20.13
CA PRO A 138 7.18 -7.05 21.24
C PRO A 138 8.51 -7.80 21.29
N ASP A 139 8.52 -9.09 20.88
CA ASP A 139 9.67 -9.99 20.98
C ASP A 139 10.05 -10.70 19.67
N GLY A 140 9.28 -10.52 18.58
CA GLY A 140 9.48 -11.28 17.34
C GLY A 140 10.07 -10.42 16.22
N ALA A 141 11.27 -10.79 15.80
CA ALA A 141 11.97 -10.18 14.68
C ALA A 141 11.45 -10.70 13.32
N SER A 142 11.60 -9.90 12.26
CA SER A 142 11.22 -10.28 10.89
C SER A 142 12.41 -10.07 9.95
N ASP A 143 12.60 -10.96 8.98
CA ASP A 143 13.59 -10.82 7.90
C ASP A 143 12.95 -10.48 6.55
N TYR A 144 11.62 -10.45 6.45
CA TYR A 144 10.93 -10.16 5.21
C TYR A 144 9.58 -9.47 5.42
N ILE A 145 9.36 -8.39 4.67
CA ILE A 145 8.05 -7.73 4.58
C ILE A 145 7.84 -7.22 3.17
N ALA A 146 6.69 -7.50 2.58
CA ALA A 146 6.30 -7.05 1.25
C ALA A 146 4.96 -6.30 1.31
N PRO A 147 4.94 -4.96 1.30
CA PRO A 147 3.69 -4.19 1.41
C PRO A 147 2.82 -4.24 0.14
N LEU A 148 3.39 -4.66 -1.00
CA LEU A 148 2.66 -4.82 -2.25
C LEU A 148 3.24 -5.96 -3.09
N ILE A 149 2.38 -6.93 -3.38
CA ILE A 149 2.60 -8.01 -4.34
C ILE A 149 1.38 -8.06 -5.25
N THR A 150 1.59 -8.06 -6.57
CA THR A 150 0.54 -8.29 -7.57
C THR A 150 1.14 -9.04 -8.74
N ASP A 151 0.35 -9.92 -9.37
CA ASP A 151 0.70 -10.58 -10.64
C ASP A 151 0.00 -9.92 -11.83
N ASP A 152 -0.76 -8.84 -11.60
CA ASP A 152 -1.69 -8.24 -12.55
C ASP A 152 -1.49 -6.72 -12.66
N LEU A 153 -0.24 -6.26 -12.79
CA LEU A 153 0.04 -4.91 -13.24
C LEU A 153 -0.13 -4.86 -14.77
N SER A 154 -0.85 -3.86 -15.26
CA SER A 154 -1.08 -3.65 -16.69
C SER A 154 -0.82 -2.20 -17.09
N MET A 155 0.07 -2.06 -18.06
CA MET A 155 0.38 -0.81 -18.73
C MET A 155 -0.63 -0.55 -19.84
N GLN A 156 -0.94 0.72 -20.05
CA GLN A 156 -1.92 1.13 -21.06
C GLN A 156 -1.22 1.46 -22.39
N GLY A 157 -1.83 1.04 -23.50
CA GLY A 157 -1.36 1.33 -24.86
C GLY A 157 -0.65 0.15 -25.53
N ASN A 158 -0.41 0.28 -26.84
CA ASN A 158 0.24 -0.74 -27.68
C ASN A 158 1.72 -0.42 -27.94
N ALA A 159 2.32 0.43 -27.11
CA ALA A 159 3.57 1.12 -27.38
C ALA A 159 4.76 0.50 -26.59
N ASP A 160 5.99 0.99 -26.82
CA ASP A 160 7.25 0.46 -26.24
C ASP A 160 7.27 0.58 -24.70
N SER A 161 6.61 -0.35 -24.01
CA SER A 161 6.66 -0.48 -22.55
C SER A 161 8.01 -1.05 -22.14
N ARG A 162 8.68 -0.39 -21.20
CA ARG A 162 9.99 -0.76 -20.68
C ARG A 162 9.97 -0.85 -19.17
N ALA A 163 10.87 -1.66 -18.61
CA ALA A 163 11.10 -1.77 -17.18
C ALA A 163 12.55 -1.40 -16.85
N LEU A 164 12.74 -0.51 -15.89
CA LEU A 164 14.03 -0.03 -15.42
C LEU A 164 14.59 -0.92 -14.31
N TYR A 165 15.63 -1.68 -14.64
CA TYR A 165 16.50 -2.32 -13.66
C TYR A 165 17.42 -1.28 -13.02
N VAL A 166 17.45 -1.27 -11.68
CA VAL A 166 18.36 -0.47 -10.85
C VAL A 166 19.25 -1.44 -10.07
N PRO A 167 20.58 -1.42 -10.27
CA PRO A 167 21.48 -2.33 -9.57
C PRO A 167 21.52 -2.05 -8.07
N PHE A 168 21.79 -3.09 -7.28
CA PHE A 168 22.23 -2.92 -5.89
C PHE A 168 23.65 -2.39 -5.92
N ASP A 169 23.92 -1.32 -5.17
CA ASP A 169 25.23 -0.68 -4.97
C ASP A 169 26.16 -0.71 -6.21
N ASN A 170 26.22 0.40 -6.95
CA ASN A 170 26.83 0.52 -8.29
C ASN A 170 28.37 0.28 -8.36
N ASP A 171 28.98 -0.23 -7.29
CA ASP A 171 30.42 -0.36 -7.10
C ASP A 171 31.02 -1.64 -7.73
N MET A 172 30.21 -2.50 -8.36
CA MET A 172 30.66 -3.74 -9.03
C MET A 172 30.25 -3.84 -10.50
N TRP A 173 30.27 -2.72 -11.23
CA TRP A 173 30.10 -2.63 -12.70
C TRP A 173 28.72 -3.00 -13.26
N ALA A 174 27.74 -3.36 -12.43
CA ALA A 174 26.35 -3.52 -12.83
C ALA A 174 25.77 -2.16 -13.25
N ARG A 175 25.06 -2.11 -14.38
CA ARG A 175 24.52 -0.87 -14.93
C ARG A 175 23.01 -0.84 -14.86
N TYR A 176 22.47 0.37 -14.74
CA TYR A 176 21.06 0.63 -15.02
C TYR A 176 20.71 0.10 -16.42
N ASN A 177 19.54 -0.53 -16.53
CA ASN A 177 19.07 -1.06 -17.81
C ASN A 177 17.57 -0.89 -17.93
N ALA A 178 17.12 -0.12 -18.92
CA ALA A 178 15.72 -0.05 -19.30
C ALA A 178 15.46 -1.05 -20.44
N MET A 179 14.97 -2.24 -20.12
CA MET A 179 14.69 -3.29 -21.10
C MET A 179 13.22 -3.30 -21.53
N PRO A 180 12.88 -3.79 -22.74
CA PRO A 180 11.49 -4.01 -23.12
C PRO A 180 10.76 -4.84 -22.06
N LEU A 181 9.55 -4.43 -21.67
CA LEU A 181 8.81 -5.06 -20.58
C LEU A 181 8.58 -6.54 -20.86
N ALA A 182 8.33 -6.94 -22.11
CA ALA A 182 8.15 -8.35 -22.50
C ALA A 182 9.34 -9.26 -22.11
N GLN A 183 10.53 -8.71 -21.90
CA GLN A 183 11.76 -9.43 -21.56
C GLN A 183 12.17 -9.23 -20.10
N ALA A 184 11.41 -8.45 -19.32
CA ALA A 184 11.77 -8.09 -17.96
C ALA A 184 11.54 -9.25 -16.97
N ASP A 185 12.63 -9.80 -16.45
CA ASP A 185 12.63 -10.69 -15.29
C ASP A 185 13.85 -10.34 -14.44
N PHE A 186 13.67 -9.48 -13.43
CA PHE A 186 14.77 -8.97 -12.61
C PHE A 186 14.31 -8.53 -11.23
N LYS A 187 15.28 -8.31 -10.32
CA LYS A 187 15.07 -7.65 -9.03
C LYS A 187 15.92 -6.37 -8.98
N SER A 188 15.28 -5.21 -8.89
CA SER A 188 15.95 -3.93 -8.68
C SER A 188 16.18 -3.65 -7.20
N SER A 189 17.21 -2.86 -6.89
CA SER A 189 17.41 -2.28 -5.56
C SER A 189 16.68 -0.96 -5.43
N GLU A 190 15.96 -0.78 -4.31
CA GLU A 190 15.30 0.46 -3.84
C GLU A 190 14.22 1.07 -4.75
N LEU A 191 14.36 1.04 -6.08
CA LEU A 191 13.48 1.71 -7.03
C LEU A 191 13.40 0.97 -8.37
N THR A 192 12.24 1.07 -9.02
CA THR A 192 12.07 0.73 -10.44
C THR A 192 11.03 1.63 -11.08
N ALA A 193 10.97 1.60 -12.41
CA ALA A 193 9.91 2.20 -13.19
C ALA A 193 9.48 1.24 -14.29
N ILE A 194 8.17 1.08 -14.47
CA ILE A 194 7.57 0.48 -15.66
C ILE A 194 6.86 1.61 -16.40
N TYR A 195 7.29 1.90 -17.61
CA TYR A 195 6.80 3.08 -18.34
C TYR A 195 6.72 2.80 -19.83
N ASN A 196 5.83 3.51 -20.49
CA ASN A 196 5.72 3.52 -21.93
C ASN A 196 6.67 4.60 -22.50
N ALA A 197 7.64 4.22 -23.31
CA ALA A 197 8.66 5.12 -23.83
C ALA A 197 8.10 6.15 -24.84
N ASP A 198 6.98 5.85 -25.49
CA ASP A 198 6.38 6.74 -26.49
C ASP A 198 5.61 7.89 -25.86
N ASN A 199 4.97 7.67 -24.71
CA ASN A 199 4.08 8.66 -24.08
C ASN A 199 4.44 9.01 -22.62
N ASN A 200 5.52 8.45 -22.07
CA ASN A 200 6.01 8.67 -20.71
C ASN A 200 4.99 8.39 -19.58
N THR A 201 3.91 7.67 -19.87
CA THR A 201 2.99 7.22 -18.83
C THR A 201 3.54 5.95 -18.18
N GLY A 202 3.38 5.84 -16.85
CA GLY A 202 3.79 4.62 -16.18
C GLY A 202 3.64 4.60 -14.67
N PHE A 203 4.27 3.58 -14.11
CA PHE A 203 4.30 3.25 -12.70
C PHE A 203 5.74 3.36 -12.21
N VAL A 204 5.96 4.25 -11.24
CA VAL A 204 7.24 4.40 -10.53
C VAL A 204 7.01 4.01 -9.09
N THR A 205 7.92 3.22 -8.53
CA THR A 205 7.80 2.75 -7.17
C THR A 205 9.18 2.54 -6.54
N GLY A 206 9.24 2.71 -5.22
CA GLY A 206 10.48 2.58 -4.48
C GLY A 206 10.27 2.70 -2.98
N SER A 207 11.33 2.37 -2.24
CA SER A 207 11.44 2.61 -0.81
C SER A 207 11.54 4.11 -0.51
N LEU A 208 11.15 4.49 0.70
CA LEU A 208 11.35 5.84 1.24
C LEU A 208 12.33 5.87 2.42
N ASP A 209 12.65 4.71 2.96
CA ASP A 209 13.56 4.50 4.09
C ASP A 209 14.52 3.37 3.73
N GLN A 210 15.79 3.56 4.09
CA GLN A 210 16.94 2.72 3.74
C GLN A 210 17.78 2.40 4.99
N THR A 211 17.23 2.68 6.19
CA THR A 211 17.98 2.58 7.45
C THR A 211 18.13 1.13 7.93
N GLU A 212 17.01 0.41 8.03
CA GLU A 212 16.98 -0.93 8.63
C GLU A 212 16.96 -2.06 7.58
N TRP A 213 16.53 -1.75 6.36
CA TRP A 213 16.22 -2.75 5.34
C TRP A 213 17.00 -2.52 4.05
N LYS A 214 17.53 -3.61 3.49
CA LYS A 214 17.77 -3.69 2.04
C LYS A 214 16.42 -3.90 1.34
N THR A 215 16.06 -3.05 0.39
CA THR A 215 14.77 -3.14 -0.32
C THR A 215 14.97 -3.60 -1.76
N GLY A 216 14.14 -4.56 -2.17
CA GLY A 216 14.10 -5.12 -3.50
C GLY A 216 12.76 -4.89 -4.17
N ILE A 217 12.79 -4.78 -5.50
CA ILE A 217 11.58 -4.76 -6.33
C ILE A 217 11.73 -5.79 -7.43
N ALA A 218 10.96 -6.87 -7.34
CA ALA A 218 10.96 -7.92 -8.36
C ALA A 218 9.92 -7.60 -9.43
N ILE A 219 10.36 -7.60 -10.69
CA ILE A 219 9.53 -7.47 -11.88
C ILE A 219 9.59 -8.79 -12.63
N LYS A 220 8.42 -9.32 -13.00
CA LYS A 220 8.31 -10.48 -13.87
C LYS A 220 7.26 -10.25 -14.94
N ALA A 221 7.69 -10.14 -16.18
CA ALA A 221 6.82 -9.90 -17.31
C ALA A 221 5.88 -11.09 -17.57
N THR A 222 4.64 -10.76 -17.87
CA THR A 222 3.66 -11.71 -18.42
C THR A 222 3.57 -11.56 -19.93
N ASN A 223 3.62 -10.33 -20.42
CA ASN A 223 3.67 -9.98 -21.84
C ASN A 223 4.22 -8.55 -22.01
N ALA A 224 4.12 -7.99 -23.22
CA ALA A 224 4.63 -6.67 -23.54
C ALA A 224 4.03 -5.52 -22.72
N ASN A 225 2.86 -5.68 -22.10
CA ASN A 225 2.16 -4.62 -21.36
C ASN A 225 1.68 -5.08 -19.98
N SER A 226 2.15 -6.22 -19.48
CA SER A 226 1.73 -6.73 -18.18
C SER A 226 2.85 -7.45 -17.47
N SER A 227 2.87 -7.32 -16.14
CA SER A 227 3.88 -7.91 -15.27
C SER A 227 3.34 -8.17 -13.88
N GLY A 228 3.93 -9.14 -13.19
CA GLY A 228 3.94 -9.17 -11.74
C GLY A 228 4.95 -8.17 -11.16
N VAL A 229 4.60 -7.57 -10.03
CA VAL A 229 5.42 -6.66 -9.24
C VAL A 229 5.36 -7.07 -7.77
N LYS A 230 6.54 -7.15 -7.15
CA LYS A 230 6.69 -7.36 -5.71
C LYS A 230 7.66 -6.34 -5.15
N LEU A 231 7.17 -5.52 -4.22
CA LEU A 231 7.98 -4.62 -3.39
C LEU A 231 8.24 -5.31 -2.07
N PHE A 232 9.50 -5.44 -1.67
CA PHE A 232 9.86 -6.18 -0.47
C PHE A 232 11.12 -5.65 0.22
N ALA A 233 11.04 -5.55 1.54
CA ALA A 233 12.15 -5.38 2.45
C ALA A 233 12.73 -6.75 2.83
N GLY A 234 14.05 -6.81 3.05
CA GLY A 234 14.77 -8.07 3.29
C GLY A 234 15.48 -8.60 2.04
N PHE A 235 15.87 -7.72 1.12
CA PHE A 235 16.45 -8.11 -0.15
C PHE A 235 17.85 -8.69 0.02
N THR A 236 17.98 -9.95 -0.41
CA THR A 236 19.23 -10.70 -0.51
C THR A 236 19.22 -11.51 -1.80
N ASP A 237 20.35 -11.53 -2.49
CA ASP A 237 20.55 -12.29 -3.72
C ASP A 237 22.05 -12.51 -3.95
N SER A 238 22.46 -13.76 -4.20
CA SER A 238 23.88 -14.08 -4.36
C SER A 238 24.53 -13.45 -5.60
N THR A 239 23.71 -13.09 -6.59
CA THR A 239 24.16 -12.48 -7.85
C THR A 239 24.00 -10.97 -7.84
N ILE A 240 22.96 -10.44 -7.20
CA ILE A 240 22.64 -9.00 -7.24
C ILE A 240 23.19 -8.27 -6.02
N THR A 241 22.92 -8.74 -4.81
CA THR A 241 23.41 -8.09 -3.57
C THR A 241 24.67 -8.76 -3.01
N HIS A 242 25.09 -9.87 -3.60
CA HIS A 242 26.19 -10.75 -3.18
C HIS A 242 26.03 -11.37 -1.79
N ASP A 243 24.84 -11.26 -1.21
CA ASP A 243 24.50 -11.93 0.04
C ASP A 243 24.33 -13.43 -0.21
N ARG A 244 25.06 -14.26 0.54
CA ARG A 244 24.98 -15.73 0.46
C ARG A 244 24.08 -16.36 1.53
N ILE A 245 23.48 -15.52 2.37
CA ILE A 245 22.57 -15.89 3.45
C ILE A 245 21.33 -14.99 3.39
N ALA A 246 20.27 -15.39 4.08
CA ALA A 246 19.07 -14.58 4.23
C ALA A 246 19.38 -13.25 4.95
N HIS A 247 18.50 -12.25 4.75
CA HIS A 247 18.61 -10.97 5.43
C HIS A 247 18.60 -11.18 6.96
N GLY A 248 19.37 -10.35 7.68
CA GLY A 248 19.30 -10.34 9.14
C GLY A 248 17.89 -10.00 9.61
N LYS A 249 17.47 -10.54 10.75
CA LYS A 249 16.16 -10.19 11.30
C LYS A 249 16.20 -8.78 11.89
N VAL A 250 15.29 -7.92 11.44
CA VAL A 250 15.07 -6.59 12.00
C VAL A 250 14.30 -6.72 13.30
N GLN A 251 14.82 -6.09 14.36
CA GLN A 251 14.23 -6.10 15.69
C GLN A 251 13.17 -5.00 15.82
N PRO A 252 12.14 -5.20 16.66
CA PRO A 252 11.13 -4.18 16.90
C PRO A 252 11.72 -2.95 17.62
N VAL A 253 11.42 -1.75 17.11
CA VAL A 253 11.69 -0.49 17.81
C VAL A 253 10.40 -0.04 18.47
N ASN A 254 10.40 0.09 19.81
CA ASN A 254 9.19 0.34 20.61
C ASN A 254 8.07 -0.67 20.32
N GLY A 255 8.43 -1.96 20.17
CA GLY A 255 7.51 -3.07 19.93
C GLY A 255 6.96 -3.14 18.50
N VAL A 256 7.57 -2.45 17.54
CA VAL A 256 7.07 -2.32 16.16
C VAL A 256 8.18 -2.51 15.15
N ILE A 257 7.88 -3.27 14.09
CA ILE A 257 8.67 -3.34 12.86
C ILE A 257 7.85 -2.70 11.74
N ASN A 258 8.46 -1.81 10.97
CA ASN A 258 7.86 -1.23 9.77
C ASN A 258 8.63 -1.71 8.53
N SER A 259 7.92 -1.97 7.44
CA SER A 259 8.50 -2.09 6.10
C SER A 259 8.84 -0.74 5.50
#